data_AF-A0A6G8CED8-F1
#
_entry.id   AF-A0A6G8CED8-F1
#
_cell.length_a   1.000
_cell.length_b   1.000
_cell.length_c   1.000
_cell.angle_alpha   90.00
_cell.angle_beta   90.00
_cell.angle_gamma   90.00
#
_symmetry.space_group_name_H-M   'P 1'
#
loop_
_entity.id
_entity.type
_entity.pdbx_description
1 polymer ?
#
loop_
_entity_poly.entity_id
_entity_poly.type
_entity_poly.pdbx_seq_one_letter_code
_entity_poly.pdbx_strand_id
1 'polypeptide(L)'
;MRLIPIITLSISALLSVSCSQAQSDEVAAGKKGKKKDKKESLENRLMEGAVPGLSRTGSLNKAVPESSGLARADQAGTFYTHGDAGNSPILYKIDETGKLLNETRLSVPNQDWESLAQDNKGNLFVIDAGNNNNSRQDLAIYRLNPANPKQVGAIRFTYADQREFPPAKDARNFDCEAALWHDGMIYLFTRDRANQTTSKVYAVPDKPGQQTARLLTSLSINGEVTDADLSPDGKRLALMGKEEMFLYEGDSFQTLLKSTPQRIALPGAGQTEGIVFTDNQTLVISTEEGSLYQYSLQGQSKSGANVGAQ
;
A
#
# COMPACT_ATOMS: atom_id res chain seq x y z
N MET A 1 -61.30 -48.21 61.71
CA MET A 1 -61.19 -49.18 60.62
C MET A 1 -60.06 -48.71 59.70
N ARG A 2 -59.02 -49.52 59.49
CA ARG A 2 -57.92 -49.40 58.50
C ARG A 2 -56.89 -48.28 58.74
N LEU A 3 -55.59 -48.40 58.47
CA LEU A 3 -54.58 -49.47 58.25
C LEU A 3 -53.25 -48.71 58.04
N ILE A 4 -52.12 -49.20 58.56
CA ILE A 4 -50.75 -48.76 58.24
C ILE A 4 -50.35 -49.33 56.85
N PRO A 5 -49.47 -48.70 56.04
CA PRO A 5 -48.02 -49.06 55.99
C PRO A 5 -47.08 -47.83 55.72
N ILE A 6 -45.95 -47.63 56.40
CA ILE A 6 -44.59 -48.17 56.17
C ILE A 6 -44.22 -48.36 54.69
N ILE A 7 -43.31 -47.52 54.19
CA ILE A 7 -42.42 -47.82 53.05
C ILE A 7 -40.98 -47.55 53.48
N THR A 8 -40.19 -48.61 53.41
CA THR A 8 -38.73 -48.73 53.54
C THR A 8 -38.00 -48.50 52.21
N LEU A 9 -36.66 -48.44 52.30
CA LEU A 9 -35.63 -48.66 51.25
C LEU A 9 -35.25 -47.41 50.41
N SER A 10 -33.99 -47.10 50.10
CA SER A 10 -32.71 -47.82 50.24
C SER A 10 -31.54 -46.83 50.13
N ILE A 11 -30.44 -47.14 50.82
CA ILE A 11 -29.10 -46.56 50.63
C ILE A 11 -28.54 -47.02 49.28
N SER A 12 -27.87 -46.14 48.54
CA SER A 12 -26.88 -46.50 47.52
C SER A 12 -25.75 -45.50 47.53
N ALA A 13 -24.58 -45.98 47.98
CA ALA A 13 -23.31 -45.30 47.86
C ALA A 13 -22.74 -45.54 46.46
N LEU A 14 -22.28 -44.49 45.77
CA LEU A 14 -21.41 -44.61 44.61
C LEU A 14 -20.34 -43.51 44.62
N LEU A 15 -19.14 -43.95 45.02
CA LEU A 15 -17.79 -43.66 44.53
C LEU A 15 -17.52 -42.33 43.80
N SER A 16 -16.59 -41.60 44.40
CA SER A 16 -15.77 -40.53 43.81
C SER A 16 -14.99 -40.98 42.57
N VAL A 17 -15.04 -40.19 41.49
CA VAL A 17 -13.93 -40.07 40.54
C VAL A 17 -13.73 -38.59 40.26
N SER A 18 -12.61 -38.09 40.78
CA SER A 18 -12.05 -36.79 40.43
C SER A 18 -11.46 -36.90 39.03
N CYS A 19 -11.99 -36.12 38.07
CA CYS A 19 -11.35 -35.92 36.77
C CYS A 19 -10.66 -34.56 36.77
N SER A 20 -9.36 -34.60 37.06
CA SER A 20 -8.41 -33.55 36.74
C SER A 20 -8.03 -33.68 35.27
N GLN A 21 -8.49 -32.79 34.40
CA GLN A 21 -7.85 -32.51 33.12
C GLN A 21 -7.97 -31.01 32.79
N ALA A 22 -6.90 -30.28 33.09
CA ALA A 22 -6.63 -28.96 32.53
C ALA A 22 -5.13 -28.90 32.22
N GLN A 23 -4.74 -29.43 31.05
CA GLN A 23 -3.45 -29.16 30.40
C GLN A 23 -3.40 -29.90 29.05
N SER A 24 -3.80 -29.23 27.96
CA SER A 24 -3.43 -29.68 26.60
C SER A 24 -3.47 -28.61 25.49
N ASP A 25 -3.77 -27.34 25.78
CA ASP A 25 -3.98 -26.35 24.71
C ASP A 25 -2.75 -25.48 24.37
N GLU A 26 -1.67 -25.49 25.16
CA GLU A 26 -0.49 -24.66 24.87
C GLU A 26 0.51 -25.26 23.86
N VAL A 27 0.55 -26.59 23.68
CA VAL A 27 1.60 -27.24 22.87
C VAL A 27 1.32 -27.17 21.35
N ALA A 28 0.05 -27.10 20.95
CA ALA A 28 -0.34 -27.08 19.53
C ALA A 28 -0.10 -25.72 18.85
N ALA A 29 -0.26 -24.61 19.59
CA ALA A 29 0.01 -23.26 19.10
C ALA A 29 1.50 -23.04 18.84
N GLY A 30 2.37 -23.49 19.75
CA GLY A 30 3.83 -23.33 19.65
C GLY A 30 4.48 -24.10 18.48
N LYS A 31 3.94 -25.26 18.09
CA LYS A 31 4.44 -26.02 16.92
C LYS A 31 4.01 -25.41 15.60
N LYS A 32 2.79 -24.85 15.51
CA LYS A 32 2.30 -24.16 14.30
C LYS A 32 3.06 -22.85 14.06
N GLY A 33 3.30 -22.05 15.11
CA GLY A 33 4.10 -20.82 15.04
C GLY A 33 5.52 -21.08 14.53
N LYS A 34 6.26 -21.98 15.20
CA LYS A 34 7.64 -22.33 14.79
C LYS A 34 7.77 -22.85 13.34
N LYS A 35 6.74 -23.49 12.79
CA LYS A 35 6.75 -23.98 11.40
C LYS A 35 6.48 -22.84 10.40
N LYS A 36 5.60 -21.90 10.75
CA LYS A 36 5.34 -20.68 9.97
C LYS A 36 6.58 -19.79 9.90
N ASP A 37 7.20 -19.49 11.05
CA ASP A 37 8.40 -18.66 11.14
C ASP A 37 9.57 -19.25 10.32
N LYS A 38 9.73 -20.59 10.35
CA LYS A 38 10.72 -21.29 9.53
C LYS A 38 10.45 -21.22 8.04
N LYS A 39 9.17 -21.17 7.63
CA LYS A 39 8.80 -21.04 6.21
C LYS A 39 9.06 -19.61 5.74
N GLU A 40 8.61 -18.62 6.50
CA GLU A 40 8.82 -17.19 6.20
C GLU A 40 10.31 -16.84 6.17
N SER A 41 11.11 -17.34 7.11
CA SER A 41 12.57 -17.14 7.08
C SER A 41 13.28 -17.87 5.92
N LEU A 42 12.71 -18.94 5.36
CA LEU A 42 13.24 -19.54 4.13
C LEU A 42 12.83 -18.74 2.90
N GLU A 43 11.57 -18.33 2.81
CA GLU A 43 11.07 -17.46 1.75
C GLU A 43 11.87 -16.17 1.67
N ASN A 44 12.10 -15.49 2.81
CA ASN A 44 12.89 -14.27 2.85
C ASN A 44 14.34 -14.48 2.43
N ARG A 45 14.98 -15.61 2.80
CA ARG A 45 16.34 -15.91 2.32
C ARG A 45 16.39 -16.17 0.82
N LEU A 46 15.36 -16.80 0.26
CA LEU A 46 15.25 -17.03 -1.18
C LEU A 46 14.98 -15.72 -1.92
N MET A 47 14.09 -14.87 -1.39
CA MET A 47 13.77 -13.55 -1.94
C MET A 47 14.96 -12.61 -1.87
N GLU A 48 15.66 -12.50 -0.75
CA GLU A 48 16.85 -11.66 -0.61
C GLU A 48 17.99 -12.16 -1.52
N GLY A 49 18.10 -13.48 -1.71
CA GLY A 49 19.05 -14.07 -2.66
C GLY A 49 18.71 -13.77 -4.13
N ALA A 50 17.42 -13.69 -4.47
CA ALA A 50 16.95 -13.37 -5.83
C ALA A 50 16.92 -11.85 -6.10
N VAL A 51 16.57 -11.06 -5.09
CA VAL A 51 16.40 -9.62 -5.13
C VAL A 51 17.02 -9.02 -3.86
N PRO A 52 18.30 -8.60 -3.92
CA PRO A 52 19.00 -8.06 -2.77
C PRO A 52 18.27 -6.88 -2.13
N GLY A 53 18.07 -6.96 -0.82
CA GLY A 53 17.38 -5.94 -0.02
C GLY A 53 15.87 -6.11 0.10
N LEU A 54 15.25 -7.02 -0.66
CA LEU A 54 13.82 -7.33 -0.55
C LEU A 54 13.57 -8.41 0.51
N SER A 55 12.67 -8.12 1.44
CA SER A 55 12.23 -9.07 2.47
C SER A 55 10.73 -8.94 2.68
N ARG A 56 10.00 -10.06 2.72
CA ARG A 56 8.59 -10.06 3.11
C ARG A 56 8.48 -9.83 4.62
N THR A 57 7.72 -8.82 5.03
CA THR A 57 7.54 -8.46 6.45
C THR A 57 6.23 -8.97 7.01
N GLY A 58 5.23 -9.20 6.17
CA GLY A 58 3.95 -9.70 6.64
C GLY A 58 2.86 -9.73 5.58
N SER A 59 1.62 -9.66 6.05
CA SER A 59 0.43 -9.65 5.19
C SER A 59 -0.74 -8.98 5.90
N LEU A 60 -1.57 -8.29 5.12
CA LEU A 60 -2.82 -7.68 5.54
C LEU A 60 -3.88 -8.71 5.96
N ASN A 61 -3.67 -10.01 5.71
CA ASN A 61 -4.58 -11.10 6.09
C ASN A 61 -6.04 -10.86 5.70
N LYS A 62 -6.28 -10.23 4.53
CA LYS A 62 -7.61 -9.82 4.02
C LYS A 62 -8.34 -8.76 4.86
N ALA A 63 -7.64 -8.07 5.77
CA ALA A 63 -8.20 -6.95 6.52
C ALA A 63 -8.50 -5.75 5.60
N VAL A 64 -7.71 -5.60 4.54
CA VAL A 64 -7.89 -4.57 3.50
C VAL A 64 -8.23 -5.31 2.20
N PRO A 65 -9.37 -5.04 1.57
CA PRO A 65 -9.70 -5.58 0.26
C PRO A 65 -8.89 -4.83 -0.80
N GLU A 66 -8.08 -5.55 -1.60
CA GLU A 66 -7.37 -4.99 -2.76
C GLU A 66 -6.59 -3.71 -2.38
N SER A 67 -5.55 -3.86 -1.56
CA SER A 67 -4.77 -2.71 -1.07
C SER A 67 -4.08 -2.01 -2.23
N SER A 68 -4.32 -0.70 -2.40
CA SER A 68 -3.71 0.10 -3.47
C SER A 68 -2.57 1.00 -2.94
N GLY A 69 -2.83 2.22 -2.43
CA GLY A 69 -1.76 3.13 -1.97
C GLY A 69 -1.24 2.96 -0.53
N LEU A 70 -0.04 3.50 -0.24
CA LEU A 70 0.55 3.56 1.11
C LEU A 70 0.96 4.98 1.53
N ALA A 71 0.80 5.29 2.81
CA ALA A 71 1.42 6.46 3.44
C ALA A 71 1.88 6.13 4.87
N ARG A 72 2.88 6.87 5.37
CA ARG A 72 3.28 6.72 6.78
C ARG A 72 2.15 7.16 7.70
N ALA A 73 1.98 6.48 8.82
CA ALA A 73 1.12 6.95 9.89
C ALA A 73 1.90 7.72 10.97
N ASP A 74 1.22 8.10 12.04
CA ASP A 74 1.73 8.92 13.15
C ASP A 74 2.80 8.24 14.01
N GLN A 75 2.95 6.92 13.90
CA GLN A 75 3.95 6.14 14.62
C GLN A 75 4.88 5.42 13.64
N ALA A 76 6.18 5.43 13.92
CA ALA A 76 7.16 4.66 13.13
C ALA A 76 6.77 3.17 13.09
N GLY A 77 6.90 2.55 11.92
CA GLY A 77 6.45 1.17 11.69
C GLY A 77 4.94 1.01 11.51
N THR A 78 4.19 2.11 11.37
CA THR A 78 2.76 2.07 11.04
C THR A 78 2.46 2.85 9.78
N PHE A 79 1.45 2.38 9.04
CA PHE A 79 1.11 2.88 7.70
C PHE A 79 -0.40 3.04 7.57
N TYR A 80 -0.82 3.97 6.72
CA TYR A 80 -2.17 4.04 6.18
C TYR A 80 -2.20 3.38 4.80
N THR A 81 -3.28 2.66 4.51
CA THR A 81 -3.65 2.14 3.20
C THR A 81 -5.16 2.29 3.00
N HIS A 82 -5.64 2.04 1.79
CA HIS A 82 -7.06 1.92 1.45
C HIS A 82 -7.27 0.72 0.51
N GLY A 83 -8.54 0.29 0.41
CA GLY A 83 -8.92 -0.61 -0.66
C GLY A 83 -9.14 0.15 -1.97
N ASP A 84 -9.02 -0.58 -3.07
CA ASP A 84 -9.21 -0.11 -4.44
C ASP A 84 -10.68 0.27 -4.76
N ALA A 85 -10.95 0.64 -6.01
CA ALA A 85 -12.23 1.01 -6.59
C ALA A 85 -13.44 0.24 -6.03
N GLY A 86 -14.50 0.98 -5.67
CA GLY A 86 -15.77 0.38 -5.24
C GLY A 86 -15.78 -0.21 -3.83
N ASN A 87 -14.65 -0.23 -3.13
CA ASN A 87 -14.60 -0.59 -1.71
C ASN A 87 -15.14 0.54 -0.81
N SER A 88 -15.35 0.24 0.48
CA SER A 88 -15.76 1.27 1.44
C SER A 88 -14.68 2.37 1.55
N PRO A 89 -15.07 3.66 1.70
CA PRO A 89 -14.14 4.77 1.86
C PRO A 89 -13.51 4.76 3.27
N ILE A 90 -12.61 3.82 3.51
CA ILE A 90 -11.93 3.59 4.79
C ILE A 90 -10.43 3.72 4.59
N LEU A 91 -9.79 4.52 5.44
CA LEU A 91 -8.36 4.44 5.67
C LEU A 91 -8.09 3.39 6.75
N TYR A 92 -7.26 2.40 6.41
CA TYR A 92 -6.83 1.35 7.31
C TYR A 92 -5.46 1.70 7.84
N LYS A 93 -5.31 1.80 9.17
CA LYS A 93 -4.00 1.91 9.82
C LYS A 93 -3.49 0.51 10.12
N ILE A 94 -2.30 0.18 9.66
CA ILE A 94 -1.64 -1.12 9.84
C ILE A 94 -0.26 -0.96 10.47
N ASP A 95 0.27 -2.02 11.09
CA ASP A 95 1.71 -2.09 11.42
C ASP A 95 2.53 -2.74 10.30
N GLU A 96 3.85 -2.77 10.45
CA GLU A 96 4.83 -3.35 9.52
C GLU A 96 4.63 -4.84 9.21
N THR A 97 3.87 -5.56 10.05
CA THR A 97 3.52 -6.98 9.84
C THR A 97 2.18 -7.14 9.09
N GLY A 98 1.48 -6.04 8.84
CA GLY A 98 0.17 -6.00 8.20
C GLY A 98 -0.98 -6.21 9.17
N LYS A 99 -0.74 -6.14 10.48
CA LYS A 99 -1.83 -6.21 11.46
C LYS A 99 -2.63 -4.91 11.41
N LEU A 100 -3.95 -5.05 11.25
CA LEU A 100 -4.88 -3.93 11.36
C LEU A 100 -4.89 -3.34 12.78
N LEU A 101 -4.65 -2.04 12.87
CA LEU A 101 -4.63 -1.27 14.11
C LEU A 101 -5.86 -0.38 14.27
N ASN A 102 -6.35 0.22 13.18
CA ASN A 102 -7.53 1.09 13.21
C ASN A 102 -8.17 1.21 11.82
N GLU A 103 -9.46 1.55 11.80
CA GLU A 103 -10.21 1.89 10.60
C GLU A 103 -10.81 3.28 10.73
N THR A 104 -10.68 4.10 9.70
CA THR A 104 -11.22 5.46 9.67
C THR A 104 -12.05 5.67 8.42
N ARG A 105 -13.39 5.66 8.57
CA ARG A 105 -14.31 5.96 7.47
C ARG A 105 -14.31 7.46 7.16
N LEU A 106 -14.12 7.79 5.89
CA LEU A 106 -14.18 9.17 5.39
C LEU A 106 -15.60 9.54 4.91
N SER A 107 -15.91 10.83 4.95
CA SER A 107 -17.20 11.39 4.50
C SER A 107 -17.23 11.71 2.99
N VAL A 108 -16.42 11.00 2.21
CA VAL A 108 -16.28 11.12 0.75
C VAL A 108 -16.36 9.71 0.14
N PRO A 109 -16.85 9.56 -1.09
CA PRO A 109 -16.92 8.25 -1.72
C PRO A 109 -15.51 7.77 -2.12
N ASN A 110 -15.35 6.45 -2.18
CA ASN A 110 -14.30 5.81 -2.97
C ASN A 110 -14.89 5.52 -4.36
N GLN A 111 -14.71 6.45 -5.28
CA GLN A 111 -15.13 6.25 -6.67
C GLN A 111 -14.07 5.46 -7.42
N ASP A 112 -12.79 5.85 -7.29
CA ASP A 112 -11.62 5.12 -7.80
C ASP A 112 -10.35 5.61 -7.07
N TRP A 113 -10.19 5.22 -5.79
CA TRP A 113 -9.02 5.60 -4.99
C TRP A 113 -7.83 4.71 -5.34
N GLU A 114 -6.71 5.34 -5.71
CA GLU A 114 -5.54 4.62 -6.21
C GLU A 114 -4.30 4.80 -5.33
N SER A 115 -4.04 6.02 -4.85
CA SER A 115 -2.78 6.34 -4.17
C SER A 115 -2.99 7.22 -2.93
N LEU A 116 -1.99 7.23 -2.06
CA LEU A 116 -1.89 8.11 -0.90
C LEU A 116 -0.63 8.96 -0.99
N ALA A 117 -0.78 10.28 -0.90
CA ALA A 117 0.34 11.18 -0.67
C ALA A 117 0.27 11.78 0.74
N GLN A 118 1.41 12.25 1.26
CA GLN A 118 1.51 12.85 2.58
C GLN A 118 2.41 14.08 2.59
N ASP A 119 1.96 15.16 3.24
CA ASP A 119 2.83 16.33 3.47
C ASP A 119 3.71 16.20 4.72
N ASN A 120 4.68 17.11 4.84
CA ASN A 120 5.59 17.17 6.00
C ASN A 120 4.88 17.47 7.34
N LYS A 121 3.58 17.74 7.35
CA LYS A 121 2.76 17.98 8.55
C LYS A 121 1.86 16.77 8.88
N GLY A 122 1.97 15.68 8.12
CA GLY A 122 1.16 14.47 8.30
C GLY A 122 -0.27 14.60 7.76
N ASN A 123 -0.60 15.61 6.96
CA ASN A 123 -1.86 15.60 6.23
C ASN A 123 -1.76 14.57 5.10
N LEU A 124 -2.83 13.81 4.91
CA LEU A 124 -2.96 12.82 3.85
C LEU A 124 -3.75 13.39 2.68
N PHE A 125 -3.42 12.89 1.51
CA PHE A 125 -4.08 13.17 0.24
C PHE A 125 -4.48 11.83 -0.37
N VAL A 126 -5.78 11.55 -0.37
CA VAL A 126 -6.34 10.35 -1.01
C VAL A 126 -6.66 10.67 -2.46
N ILE A 127 -6.05 9.94 -3.39
CA ILE A 127 -6.12 10.22 -4.82
C ILE A 127 -7.27 9.44 -5.44
N ASP A 128 -8.41 10.10 -5.62
CA ASP A 128 -9.60 9.55 -6.30
C ASP A 128 -9.55 9.90 -7.79
N ALA A 129 -8.65 9.23 -8.50
CA ALA A 129 -8.31 9.56 -9.88
C ALA A 129 -8.03 8.35 -10.80
N GLY A 130 -8.32 7.13 -10.34
CA GLY A 130 -8.43 5.96 -11.20
C GLY A 130 -9.46 6.22 -12.30
N ASN A 131 -9.10 5.86 -13.52
CA ASN A 131 -9.79 6.26 -14.74
C ASN A 131 -9.38 5.39 -15.95
N ASN A 132 -9.52 4.07 -15.83
CA ASN A 132 -9.12 3.07 -16.85
C ASN A 132 -9.65 3.39 -18.25
N ASN A 133 -10.87 3.91 -18.34
CA ASN A 133 -11.50 4.29 -19.60
C ASN A 133 -11.11 5.69 -20.09
N ASN A 134 -10.45 6.49 -19.27
CA ASN A 134 -10.04 7.88 -19.52
C ASN A 134 -11.25 8.81 -19.75
N SER A 135 -12.42 8.45 -19.23
CA SER A 135 -13.70 9.16 -19.44
C SER A 135 -14.19 9.95 -18.23
N ARG A 136 -13.57 9.80 -17.05
CA ARG A 136 -13.97 10.53 -15.84
C ARG A 136 -13.69 12.02 -15.94
N GLN A 137 -14.61 12.81 -15.40
CA GLN A 137 -14.54 14.29 -15.32
C GLN A 137 -14.67 14.80 -13.88
N ASP A 138 -14.77 13.88 -12.92
CA ASP A 138 -15.04 14.11 -11.50
C ASP A 138 -13.81 13.83 -10.61
N LEU A 139 -12.61 13.79 -11.22
CA LEU A 139 -11.35 13.48 -10.55
C LEU A 139 -11.12 14.40 -9.33
N ALA A 140 -10.67 13.80 -8.24
CA ALA A 140 -10.51 14.50 -6.98
C ALA A 140 -9.30 14.02 -6.19
N ILE A 141 -8.79 14.90 -5.34
CA ILE A 141 -7.85 14.57 -4.28
C ILE A 141 -8.46 15.02 -2.96
N TYR A 142 -8.62 14.09 -2.02
CA TYR A 142 -9.19 14.38 -0.71
C TYR A 142 -8.08 14.62 0.30
N ARG A 143 -7.98 15.87 0.77
CA ARG A 143 -7.02 16.29 1.78
C ARG A 143 -7.65 16.17 3.17
N LEU A 144 -6.99 15.46 4.08
CA LEU A 144 -7.42 15.40 5.48
C LEU A 144 -6.23 15.35 6.45
N ASN A 145 -6.49 15.65 7.71
CA ASN A 145 -5.57 15.33 8.79
C ASN A 145 -6.08 14.06 9.51
N PRO A 146 -5.28 13.00 9.65
CA PRO A 146 -5.73 11.77 10.32
C PRO A 146 -6.15 11.96 11.79
N ALA A 147 -5.64 12.98 12.48
CA ALA A 147 -6.08 13.34 13.83
C ALA A 147 -7.46 14.04 13.85
N ASN A 148 -7.93 14.52 12.70
CA ASN A 148 -9.26 15.12 12.54
C ASN A 148 -9.92 14.67 11.21
N PRO A 149 -10.20 13.36 11.06
CA PRO A 149 -10.55 12.76 9.78
C PRO A 149 -11.94 13.14 9.27
N LYS A 150 -12.74 13.84 10.09
CA LYS A 150 -14.05 14.39 9.71
C LYS A 150 -13.94 15.66 8.87
N GLN A 151 -12.78 16.32 8.87
CA GLN A 151 -12.53 17.51 8.07
C GLN A 151 -11.77 17.12 6.80
N VAL A 152 -12.54 16.86 5.75
CA VAL A 152 -12.01 16.49 4.43
C VAL A 152 -12.19 17.66 3.47
N GLY A 153 -11.10 18.16 2.90
CA GLY A 153 -11.10 19.12 1.81
C GLY A 153 -11.01 18.40 0.46
N ALA A 154 -11.74 18.87 -0.55
CA ALA A 154 -11.68 18.31 -1.89
C ALA A 154 -10.90 19.25 -2.83
N ILE A 155 -9.88 18.71 -3.48
CA ILE A 155 -9.14 19.33 -4.58
C ILE A 155 -9.66 18.66 -5.84
N ARG A 156 -10.58 19.31 -6.55
CA ARG A 156 -11.13 18.80 -7.80
C ARG A 156 -10.24 19.27 -8.93
N PHE A 157 -9.93 18.39 -9.88
CA PHE A 157 -9.02 18.77 -10.95
C PHE A 157 -9.39 18.20 -12.30
N THR A 158 -8.95 18.90 -13.34
CA THR A 158 -8.95 18.44 -14.73
C THR A 158 -7.53 18.51 -15.27
N TYR A 159 -7.18 17.66 -16.23
CA TYR A 159 -5.88 17.75 -16.91
C TYR A 159 -5.87 18.91 -17.90
N ALA A 160 -4.78 19.69 -17.90
CA ALA A 160 -4.63 20.85 -18.76
C ALA A 160 -4.72 20.52 -20.27
N ASP A 161 -4.38 19.30 -20.67
CA ASP A 161 -4.27 18.82 -22.05
C ASP A 161 -5.34 17.76 -22.43
N GLN A 162 -6.21 17.33 -21.52
CA GLN A 162 -7.34 16.46 -21.89
C GLN A 162 -8.46 17.30 -22.53
N ARG A 163 -8.91 16.89 -23.73
CA ARG A 163 -9.98 17.56 -24.48
C ARG A 163 -11.19 16.68 -24.73
N GLU A 164 -11.02 15.36 -24.62
CA GLU A 164 -12.03 14.36 -24.90
C GLU A 164 -12.14 13.36 -23.73
N PHE A 165 -13.35 12.84 -23.53
CA PHE A 165 -13.70 11.96 -22.40
C PHE A 165 -14.60 10.81 -22.90
N PRO A 166 -14.03 9.69 -23.37
CA PRO A 166 -12.59 9.40 -23.45
C PRO A 166 -11.96 9.95 -24.74
N PRO A 167 -10.63 10.17 -24.75
CA PRO A 167 -9.91 10.40 -26.00
C PRO A 167 -9.86 9.12 -26.85
N ALA A 168 -9.39 9.28 -28.10
CA ALA A 168 -9.00 8.17 -28.95
C ALA A 168 -8.07 7.19 -28.21
N LYS A 169 -8.13 5.90 -28.57
CA LYS A 169 -7.46 4.81 -27.82
C LYS A 169 -5.95 5.01 -27.68
N ASP A 170 -5.30 5.53 -28.71
CA ASP A 170 -3.87 5.84 -28.77
C ASP A 170 -3.46 7.08 -27.98
N ALA A 171 -4.43 7.84 -27.47
CA ALA A 171 -4.22 9.04 -26.64
C ALA A 171 -4.71 8.86 -25.19
N ARG A 172 -5.06 7.64 -24.77
CA ARG A 172 -5.53 7.33 -23.40
C ARG A 172 -4.39 7.27 -22.40
N ASN A 173 -3.97 8.45 -21.93
CA ASN A 173 -2.95 8.61 -20.90
C ASN A 173 -3.36 9.71 -19.89
N PHE A 174 -4.51 9.48 -19.26
CA PHE A 174 -5.19 10.33 -18.26
C PHE A 174 -5.79 9.49 -17.11
N ASP A 175 -5.25 8.29 -16.93
CA ASP A 175 -5.52 7.43 -15.78
C ASP A 175 -4.45 7.68 -14.72
N CYS A 176 -4.81 8.13 -13.52
CA CYS A 176 -3.83 8.50 -12.50
C CYS A 176 -3.86 7.50 -11.36
N GLU A 177 -2.76 6.79 -11.21
CA GLU A 177 -2.68 5.69 -10.24
C GLU A 177 -1.58 5.87 -9.21
N ALA A 178 -0.76 6.90 -9.38
CA ALA A 178 0.30 7.20 -8.43
C ALA A 178 0.38 8.68 -8.15
N ALA A 179 0.69 9.04 -6.91
CA ALA A 179 0.93 10.42 -6.55
C ALA A 179 1.92 10.55 -5.39
N LEU A 180 2.53 11.72 -5.31
CA LEU A 180 3.31 12.14 -4.14
C LEU A 180 3.08 13.61 -3.84
N TRP A 181 3.38 14.03 -2.62
CA TRP A 181 3.39 15.44 -2.25
C TRP A 181 4.82 15.94 -2.15
N HIS A 182 5.08 17.14 -2.69
CA HIS A 182 6.35 17.83 -2.52
C HIS A 182 6.14 19.35 -2.64
N ASP A 183 6.68 20.10 -1.67
CA ASP A 183 6.72 21.57 -1.67
C ASP A 183 5.37 22.27 -1.99
N GLY A 184 4.29 21.82 -1.34
CA GLY A 184 2.94 22.39 -1.49
C GLY A 184 2.21 22.01 -2.79
N MET A 185 2.78 21.06 -3.54
CA MET A 185 2.20 20.50 -4.75
C MET A 185 1.98 19.00 -4.58
N ILE A 186 0.95 18.51 -5.24
CA ILE A 186 0.69 17.09 -5.44
C ILE A 186 1.08 16.78 -6.88
N TYR A 187 1.96 15.80 -7.04
CA TYR A 187 2.43 15.33 -8.34
C TYR A 187 1.70 14.05 -8.67
N LEU A 188 1.09 14.01 -9.85
CA LEU A 188 0.27 12.90 -10.33
C LEU A 188 0.99 12.20 -11.48
N PHE A 189 1.02 10.88 -11.43
CA PHE A 189 1.68 10.03 -12.42
C PHE A 189 0.63 9.14 -13.06
N THR A 190 0.61 9.12 -14.39
CA THR A 190 -0.42 8.38 -15.12
C THR A 190 0.00 6.97 -15.48
N ARG A 191 -0.96 6.05 -15.44
CA ARG A 191 -0.87 4.75 -16.09
C ARG A 191 -1.23 4.93 -17.57
N ASP A 192 -0.28 4.65 -18.46
CA ASP A 192 -0.49 4.78 -19.91
C ASP A 192 -1.34 3.62 -20.46
N ARG A 193 -2.66 3.87 -20.55
CA ARG A 193 -3.65 2.94 -21.10
C ARG A 193 -3.63 2.85 -22.63
N ALA A 194 -2.75 3.60 -23.31
CA ALA A 194 -2.54 3.51 -24.74
C ALA A 194 -1.38 2.56 -25.06
N ASN A 195 -0.15 3.02 -24.91
CA ASN A 195 1.03 2.28 -25.38
C ASN A 195 1.80 1.60 -24.26
N GLN A 196 1.50 1.88 -22.99
CA GLN A 196 2.18 1.33 -21.81
C GLN A 196 3.70 1.56 -21.79
N THR A 197 4.13 2.72 -22.31
CA THR A 197 5.57 3.07 -22.44
C THR A 197 5.92 4.40 -21.78
N THR A 198 4.92 5.06 -21.21
CA THR A 198 5.08 6.39 -20.62
C THR A 198 4.29 6.54 -19.33
N SER A 199 4.68 7.52 -18.52
CA SER A 199 3.82 8.10 -17.49
C SER A 199 3.92 9.62 -17.58
N LYS A 200 2.80 10.29 -17.83
CA LYS A 200 2.75 11.75 -17.74
C LYS A 200 2.85 12.16 -16.29
N VAL A 201 3.52 13.28 -16.04
CA VAL A 201 3.66 13.85 -14.70
C VAL A 201 2.97 15.20 -14.67
N TYR A 202 1.98 15.34 -13.82
CA TYR A 202 1.25 16.59 -13.60
C TYR A 202 1.52 17.16 -12.22
N ALA A 203 1.33 18.47 -12.05
CA ALA A 203 1.30 19.11 -10.73
C ALA A 203 -0.04 19.79 -10.47
N VAL A 204 -0.52 19.64 -9.24
CA VAL A 204 -1.74 20.26 -8.69
C VAL A 204 -1.40 20.93 -7.36
N PRO A 205 -1.80 22.19 -7.09
CA PRO A 205 -1.66 22.79 -5.77
C PRO A 205 -2.40 22.01 -4.68
N ASP A 206 -1.83 21.90 -3.48
CA ASP A 206 -2.40 21.13 -2.36
C ASP A 206 -3.60 21.78 -1.65
N LYS A 207 -4.33 22.66 -2.35
CA LYS A 207 -5.38 23.52 -1.81
C LYS A 207 -6.75 23.10 -2.32
N PRO A 208 -7.74 22.86 -1.41
CA PRO A 208 -9.11 22.57 -1.80
C PRO A 208 -9.69 23.60 -2.76
N GLY A 209 -10.55 23.14 -3.67
CA GLY A 209 -11.13 23.95 -4.75
C GLY A 209 -10.98 23.30 -6.11
N GLN A 210 -11.35 24.04 -7.16
CA GLN A 210 -11.14 23.63 -8.54
C GLN A 210 -9.73 23.98 -8.97
N GLN A 211 -9.02 23.01 -9.52
CA GLN A 211 -7.64 23.13 -9.99
C GLN A 211 -7.52 22.63 -11.42
N THR A 212 -6.44 23.01 -12.09
CA THR A 212 -6.03 22.43 -13.35
C THR A 212 -4.67 21.77 -13.17
N ALA A 213 -4.59 20.46 -13.41
CA ALA A 213 -3.37 19.69 -13.34
C ALA A 213 -2.48 20.07 -14.54
N ARG A 214 -1.33 20.70 -14.25
CA ARG A 214 -0.40 21.18 -15.27
C ARG A 214 0.57 20.08 -15.65
N LEU A 215 0.61 19.71 -16.93
CA LEU A 215 1.61 18.77 -17.45
C LEU A 215 3.02 19.33 -17.29
N LEU A 216 3.90 18.56 -16.68
CA LEU A 216 5.31 18.91 -16.46
C LEU A 216 6.22 18.22 -17.46
N THR A 217 6.05 16.92 -17.61
CA THR A 217 6.89 16.04 -18.43
C THR A 217 6.16 14.72 -18.69
N SER A 218 6.76 13.86 -19.49
CA SER A 218 6.39 12.46 -19.68
C SER A 218 7.62 11.61 -19.45
N LEU A 219 7.58 10.73 -18.46
CA LEU A 219 8.64 9.78 -18.17
C LEU A 219 8.57 8.61 -19.16
N SER A 220 9.71 8.17 -19.67
CA SER A 220 9.82 6.93 -20.45
C SER A 220 10.03 5.76 -19.50
N ILE A 221 8.95 5.06 -19.18
CA ILE A 221 8.95 3.90 -18.31
C ILE A 221 8.10 2.81 -18.95
N ASN A 222 8.69 1.63 -19.08
CA ASN A 222 8.02 0.46 -19.63
C ASN A 222 7.39 -0.29 -18.47
N GLY A 223 6.07 -0.24 -18.34
CA GLY A 223 5.38 -0.79 -17.19
C GLY A 223 4.21 0.11 -16.80
N GLU A 224 3.22 -0.48 -16.17
CA GLU A 224 2.06 0.25 -15.66
C GLU A 224 2.38 0.75 -14.24
N VAL A 225 2.46 2.07 -14.07
CA VAL A 225 2.68 2.70 -12.77
C VAL A 225 1.51 2.41 -11.84
N THR A 226 1.81 2.02 -10.61
CA THR A 226 0.84 1.64 -9.58
C THR A 226 0.91 2.50 -8.32
N ASP A 227 2.08 3.06 -7.97
CA ASP A 227 2.21 4.06 -6.90
C ASP A 227 3.52 4.86 -7.02
N ALA A 228 3.69 5.93 -6.24
CA ALA A 228 4.91 6.74 -6.20
C ALA A 228 5.22 7.24 -4.79
N ASP A 229 6.50 7.35 -4.44
CA ASP A 229 6.88 8.12 -3.26
C ASP A 229 8.25 8.80 -3.43
N LEU A 230 8.48 9.84 -2.62
CA LEU A 230 9.70 10.63 -2.58
C LEU A 230 10.41 10.41 -1.24
N SER A 231 11.72 10.16 -1.29
CA SER A 231 12.52 10.04 -0.07
C SER A 231 12.44 11.33 0.78
N PRO A 232 12.55 11.22 2.12
CA PRO A 232 12.48 12.40 3.00
C PRO A 232 13.45 13.54 2.66
N ASP A 233 14.61 13.24 2.09
CA ASP A 233 15.59 14.24 1.62
C ASP A 233 15.31 14.81 0.21
N GLY A 234 14.28 14.31 -0.47
CA GLY A 234 13.90 14.74 -1.82
C GLY A 234 14.86 14.32 -2.93
N LYS A 235 15.77 13.39 -2.64
CA LYS A 235 16.83 12.95 -3.57
C LYS A 235 16.55 11.65 -4.30
N ARG A 236 15.47 10.95 -3.94
CA ARG A 236 15.05 9.72 -4.59
C ARG A 236 13.57 9.68 -4.82
N LEU A 237 13.18 9.39 -6.05
CA LEU A 237 11.81 9.10 -6.43
C LEU A 237 11.73 7.62 -6.77
N ALA A 238 10.76 6.93 -6.19
CA ALA A 238 10.43 5.57 -6.56
C ALA A 238 9.05 5.57 -7.22
N LEU A 239 8.96 4.97 -8.41
CA LEU A 239 7.70 4.63 -9.06
C LEU A 239 7.54 3.10 -9.00
N MET A 240 6.43 2.64 -8.44
CA MET A 240 6.07 1.24 -8.44
C MET A 240 5.40 0.88 -9.77
N GLY A 241 5.66 -0.33 -10.25
CA GLY A 241 4.86 -1.00 -11.25
C GLY A 241 4.70 -2.46 -10.87
N LYS A 242 4.00 -3.25 -11.68
CA LYS A 242 3.76 -4.67 -11.37
C LYS A 242 5.04 -5.49 -11.37
N GLU A 243 5.41 -6.03 -10.21
CA GLU A 243 6.66 -6.78 -9.98
C GLU A 243 7.93 -6.01 -10.35
N GLU A 244 7.90 -4.68 -10.27
CA GLU A 244 9.05 -3.85 -10.59
C GLU A 244 9.01 -2.48 -9.91
N MET A 245 10.18 -1.88 -9.75
CA MET A 245 10.33 -0.53 -9.22
C MET A 245 11.31 0.27 -10.09
N PHE A 246 10.96 1.51 -10.39
CA PHE A 246 11.82 2.47 -11.07
C PHE A 246 12.35 3.47 -10.06
N LEU A 247 13.64 3.37 -9.75
CA LEU A 247 14.32 4.26 -8.80
C LEU A 247 15.08 5.35 -9.54
N TYR A 248 14.70 6.59 -9.29
CA TYR A 248 15.39 7.78 -9.77
C TYR A 248 16.25 8.34 -8.65
N GLU A 249 17.47 8.75 -8.97
CA GLU A 249 18.35 9.49 -8.05
C GLU A 249 18.71 10.86 -8.64
N GLY A 250 18.84 11.87 -7.77
CA GLY A 250 19.18 13.23 -8.15
C GLY A 250 19.33 14.14 -6.93
N ASP A 251 19.73 15.40 -7.15
CA ASP A 251 19.94 16.38 -6.07
C ASP A 251 18.72 17.24 -5.77
N SER A 252 17.66 17.12 -6.58
CA SER A 252 16.39 17.83 -6.44
C SER A 252 15.27 17.07 -7.14
N PHE A 253 14.02 17.38 -6.79
CA PHE A 253 12.84 16.83 -7.45
C PHE A 253 12.83 17.10 -8.97
N GLN A 254 13.26 18.29 -9.38
CA GLN A 254 13.30 18.67 -10.81
C GLN A 254 14.35 17.87 -11.58
N THR A 255 15.47 17.50 -10.94
CA THR A 255 16.48 16.63 -11.55
C THR A 255 16.03 15.18 -11.60
N LEU A 256 15.25 14.72 -10.62
CA LEU A 256 14.67 13.37 -10.60
C LEU A 256 13.76 13.14 -11.82
N LEU A 257 12.86 14.09 -12.13
CA LEU A 257 11.96 13.99 -13.27
C LEU A 257 12.65 14.02 -14.66
N LYS A 258 13.98 14.21 -14.69
CA LYS A 258 14.79 14.24 -15.90
C LYS A 258 15.83 13.12 -15.94
N SER A 259 16.02 12.38 -14.84
CA SER A 259 17.01 11.32 -14.79
C SER A 259 16.48 10.03 -15.40
N THR A 260 17.40 9.16 -15.82
CA THR A 260 17.07 7.80 -16.24
C THR A 260 16.94 6.94 -14.98
N PRO A 261 15.83 6.23 -14.78
CA PRO A 261 15.68 5.38 -13.60
C PRO A 261 16.55 4.13 -13.69
N GLN A 262 16.98 3.65 -12.53
CA GLN A 262 17.32 2.24 -12.38
C GLN A 262 16.03 1.43 -12.28
N ARG A 263 15.85 0.46 -13.18
CA ARG A 263 14.79 -0.54 -13.10
C ARG A 263 15.22 -1.68 -12.18
N ILE A 264 14.42 -1.99 -11.19
CA ILE A 264 14.63 -3.08 -10.22
C ILE A 264 13.49 -4.07 -10.41
N ALA A 265 13.80 -5.29 -10.82
CA ALA A 265 12.81 -6.36 -10.93
C ALA A 265 12.51 -6.95 -9.54
N LEU A 266 11.24 -7.23 -9.27
CA LEU A 266 10.71 -7.81 -8.03
C LEU A 266 9.95 -9.12 -8.34
N PRO A 267 10.56 -10.10 -9.02
CA PRO A 267 9.86 -11.29 -9.47
C PRO A 267 9.23 -12.08 -8.31
N GLY A 268 7.97 -12.46 -8.47
CA GLY A 268 7.22 -13.21 -7.47
C GLY A 268 6.76 -12.37 -6.27
N ALA A 269 6.87 -11.04 -6.34
CA ALA A 269 6.24 -10.14 -5.38
C ALA A 269 4.72 -10.09 -5.56
N GLY A 270 4.19 -10.44 -6.74
CA GLY A 270 2.76 -10.35 -7.04
C GLY A 270 2.37 -8.98 -7.60
N GLN A 271 1.10 -8.61 -7.46
CA GLN A 271 0.63 -7.31 -7.94
C GLN A 271 1.01 -6.20 -6.98
N THR A 272 2.25 -5.71 -7.09
CA THR A 272 2.77 -4.59 -6.30
C THR A 272 2.05 -3.29 -6.64
N GLU A 273 1.37 -2.74 -5.65
CA GLU A 273 0.57 -1.52 -5.77
C GLU A 273 1.28 -0.40 -4.98
N GLY A 274 1.04 -0.32 -3.67
CA GLY A 274 1.53 0.78 -2.84
C GLY A 274 3.03 0.77 -2.52
N ILE A 275 3.60 1.96 -2.37
CA ILE A 275 5.00 2.18 -1.97
C ILE A 275 5.14 3.37 -1.02
N VAL A 276 6.01 3.27 -0.01
CA VAL A 276 6.34 4.40 0.86
C VAL A 276 7.77 4.32 1.41
N PHE A 277 8.50 5.43 1.42
CA PHE A 277 9.78 5.56 2.11
C PHE A 277 9.56 5.70 3.62
N THR A 278 10.21 4.84 4.40
CA THR A 278 10.28 4.98 5.87
C THR A 278 11.46 5.84 6.30
N ASP A 279 12.53 5.84 5.50
CA ASP A 279 13.71 6.70 5.60
C ASP A 279 14.32 6.90 4.20
N ASN A 280 15.51 7.50 4.08
CA ASN A 280 16.12 7.75 2.76
C ASN A 280 16.59 6.48 2.03
N GLN A 281 16.64 5.33 2.70
CA GLN A 281 17.25 4.07 2.27
C GLN A 281 16.30 2.86 2.32
N THR A 282 15.12 3.01 2.92
CA THR A 282 14.20 1.90 3.19
C THR A 282 12.81 2.25 2.68
N LEU A 283 12.22 1.33 1.92
CA LEU A 283 10.85 1.41 1.44
C LEU A 283 10.01 0.27 1.99
N VAL A 284 8.71 0.51 2.14
CA VAL A 284 7.68 -0.52 2.33
C VAL A 284 6.84 -0.58 1.07
N ILE A 285 6.51 -1.82 0.65
CA ILE A 285 5.73 -2.12 -0.55
C ILE A 285 4.55 -2.97 -0.13
N SER A 286 3.36 -2.66 -0.64
CA SER A 286 2.16 -3.50 -0.53
C SER A 286 1.75 -4.09 -1.88
N THR A 287 0.98 -5.16 -1.82
CA THR A 287 0.37 -5.78 -3.01
C THR A 287 -1.14 -5.81 -2.89
N GLU A 288 -1.84 -5.89 -4.02
CA GLU A 288 -3.30 -6.02 -4.06
C GLU A 288 -3.77 -7.26 -3.27
N GLU A 289 -3.01 -8.35 -3.34
CA GLU A 289 -3.28 -9.59 -2.59
C GLU A 289 -2.97 -9.48 -1.08
N GLY A 290 -2.40 -8.34 -0.67
CA GLY A 290 -2.15 -7.99 0.72
C GLY A 290 -0.85 -8.56 1.28
N SER A 291 0.17 -8.81 0.48
CA SER A 291 1.54 -9.04 1.00
C SER A 291 2.21 -7.71 1.32
N LEU A 292 3.08 -7.69 2.34
CA LEU A 292 3.93 -6.55 2.66
C LEU A 292 5.40 -6.93 2.55
N TYR A 293 6.18 -6.02 1.97
CA TYR A 293 7.62 -6.15 1.83
C TYR A 293 8.32 -4.90 2.35
N GLN A 294 9.54 -5.10 2.82
CA GLN A 294 10.52 -4.05 3.00
C GLN A 294 11.58 -4.19 1.91
N TYR A 295 12.00 -3.07 1.35
CA TYR A 295 13.11 -2.99 0.42
C TYR A 295 14.19 -2.05 0.94
N SER A 296 15.41 -2.56 1.14
CA SER A 296 16.57 -1.76 1.55
C SER A 296 17.51 -1.48 0.38
N LEU A 297 17.70 -0.20 0.08
CA LEU A 297 18.62 0.28 -0.96
C LEU A 297 20.10 -0.03 -0.64
N GLN A 298 20.44 -0.20 0.64
CA GLN A 298 21.80 -0.57 1.05
C GLN A 298 22.19 -1.99 0.61
N GLY A 299 21.21 -2.88 0.37
CA GLY A 299 21.45 -4.23 -0.14
C GLY A 299 22.10 -4.26 -1.53
N GLN A 300 21.98 -3.17 -2.30
CA GLN A 300 22.52 -3.06 -3.65
C GLN A 300 24.05 -2.84 -3.67
N SER A 301 24.65 -2.30 -2.61
CA SER A 301 26.09 -2.00 -2.60
C SER A 301 26.99 -3.24 -2.48
N LYS A 302 26.43 -4.41 -2.18
CA LYS A 302 27.18 -5.67 -2.00
C LYS A 302 27.24 -6.56 -3.24
N SER A 303 26.46 -6.28 -4.29
CA SER A 303 26.48 -7.04 -5.54
C SER A 303 27.26 -6.37 -6.69
N GLY A 304 27.73 -5.13 -6.50
CA GLY A 304 28.46 -4.35 -7.51
C GLY A 304 29.92 -4.75 -7.75
N ALA A 305 30.33 -5.98 -7.41
CA ALA A 305 31.66 -6.49 -7.77
C ALA A 305 31.54 -7.55 -8.88
N ASN A 306 31.99 -7.17 -10.08
CA ASN A 306 32.23 -7.99 -11.27
C ASN A 306 31.02 -8.53 -12.04
N VAL A 307 30.66 -7.85 -13.14
CA VAL A 307 30.81 -8.44 -14.48
C VAL A 307 31.34 -7.35 -15.41
N GLY A 308 32.59 -7.50 -15.82
CA GLY A 308 33.27 -6.60 -16.74
C GLY A 308 32.68 -6.69 -18.15
N ALA A 309 32.79 -5.56 -18.85
CA ALA A 309 32.63 -5.46 -20.28
C ALA A 309 33.55 -6.46 -21.02
N GLN A 310 32.95 -7.21 -21.94
CA GLN A 310 33.53 -7.56 -23.23
C GLN A 310 32.43 -7.37 -24.29
#